data_AF-A0A0K8UWJ5-F1
#
_entry.id   AF-A0A0K8UWJ5-F1
#
_cell.length_a   1.000
_cell.length_b   1.000
_cell.length_c   1.000
_cell.angle_alpha   90.00
_cell.angle_beta   90.00
_cell.angle_gamma   90.00
#
_symmetry.space_group_name_H-M   'P 1'
#
loop_
_entity.id
_entity.type
_entity.pdbx_description
1 polymer ?
#
loop_
_entity_poly.entity_id
_entity_poly.type
_entity_poly.pdbx_seq_one_letter_code
_entity_poly.pdbx_strand_id
1 'polypeptide(L)'
;MSVQVEPLTLSKDIKRAIELLDKLQCSGDFPTTKLSALQKVFQSDFLNAVREVYEHVYETVDIQGSQDVRASATAKATVAAFAASEGHAHPRVVELPKTEEEVQKRKN
;
A
#
# COMPACT_ATOMS: atom_id res chain seq x y z
N MET A 1 -6.92 -22.29 20.77
CA MET A 1 -7.01 -22.53 19.32
C MET A 1 -6.19 -21.46 18.63
N SER A 2 -4.90 -21.71 18.38
CA SER A 2 -4.04 -20.79 17.66
C SER A 2 -4.51 -20.72 16.20
N VAL A 3 -5.11 -19.60 15.82
CA VAL A 3 -5.43 -19.30 14.42
C VAL A 3 -4.09 -19.14 13.71
N GLN A 4 -3.59 -20.22 13.11
CA GLN A 4 -2.45 -20.20 12.22
C GLN A 4 -2.86 -19.30 11.05
N VAL A 5 -2.43 -18.04 11.07
CA VAL A 5 -2.63 -17.13 9.95
C VAL A 5 -1.72 -17.64 8.84
N GLU A 6 -2.31 -18.29 7.84
CA GLU A 6 -1.56 -18.78 6.70
C GLU A 6 -0.84 -17.60 6.01
N PRO A 7 0.46 -17.74 5.72
CA PRO A 7 1.24 -16.65 5.15
C PRO A 7 0.70 -16.25 3.78
N LEU A 8 0.63 -14.95 3.52
CA LEU A 8 0.14 -14.41 2.25
C LEU A 8 0.95 -14.98 1.08
N THR A 9 0.25 -15.53 0.07
CA THR A 9 0.87 -16.11 -1.13
C THR A 9 0.95 -15.15 -2.30
N LEU A 10 0.68 -13.86 -2.07
CA LEU A 10 0.47 -12.84 -3.10
C LEU A 10 1.65 -12.75 -4.10
N SER A 11 2.90 -12.89 -3.64
CA SER A 11 4.08 -12.94 -4.54
C SER A 11 4.01 -14.10 -5.52
N LYS A 12 3.65 -15.29 -5.04
CA LYS A 12 3.57 -16.51 -5.85
C LYS A 12 2.42 -16.40 -6.83
N ASP A 13 1.29 -15.83 -6.39
CA ASP A 13 0.10 -15.66 -7.21
C ASP A 13 0.33 -14.65 -8.34
N ILE A 14 1.01 -13.52 -8.08
CA ILE A 14 1.38 -12.55 -9.11
C ILE A 14 2.34 -13.17 -10.13
N LYS A 15 3.38 -13.88 -9.67
CA LYS A 15 4.33 -14.57 -10.57
C LYS A 15 3.62 -15.58 -11.46
N ARG A 16 2.72 -16.38 -10.87
CA ARG A 16 1.94 -17.37 -11.61
C ARG A 16 0.97 -16.71 -12.59
N ALA A 17 0.35 -15.58 -12.23
CA ALA A 17 -0.51 -14.83 -13.14
C ALA A 17 0.28 -14.34 -14.37
N ILE A 18 1.51 -13.82 -14.18
CA ILE A 18 2.39 -13.40 -15.27
C ILE A 18 2.71 -14.59 -16.19
N GLU A 19 3.11 -15.74 -15.65
CA GLU A 19 3.40 -16.95 -16.45
C GLU A 19 2.19 -17.42 -17.26
N LEU A 20 0.99 -17.34 -16.68
CA LEU A 20 -0.24 -17.71 -17.37
C LEU A 20 -0.57 -16.71 -18.48
N LEU A 21 -0.34 -15.41 -18.26
CA LEU A 21 -0.50 -14.39 -19.28
C LEU A 21 0.46 -14.59 -20.46
N ASP A 22 1.71 -15.00 -20.20
CA ASP A 22 2.67 -15.35 -21.25
C ASP A 22 2.19 -16.55 -22.09
N LYS A 23 1.74 -17.62 -21.42
CA LYS A 23 1.21 -18.81 -22.11
C LYS A 23 -0.03 -18.50 -22.95
N LEU A 24 -0.92 -17.63 -22.45
CA LEU A 24 -2.11 -17.17 -23.18
C LEU A 24 -1.74 -16.34 -24.41
N GLN A 25 -0.74 -15.47 -24.29
CA GLN A 25 -0.24 -14.68 -25.43
C GLN A 25 0.41 -15.58 -26.50
N CYS A 26 1.16 -16.60 -26.09
CA CYS A 26 1.75 -17.57 -27.02
C CYS A 26 0.71 -18.45 -27.72
N SER A 27 -0.44 -18.72 -27.08
CA SER A 27 -1.51 -19.53 -27.64
C SER A 27 -2.30 -18.82 -28.74
N GLY A 28 -2.29 -17.48 -28.76
CA GLY A 28 -2.88 -16.67 -29.84
C GLY A 28 -4.41 -16.58 -29.86
N ASP A 29 -5.10 -17.27 -28.95
CA ASP A 29 -6.58 -17.30 -28.86
C ASP A 29 -7.22 -16.01 -28.30
N PHE A 30 -6.41 -15.07 -27.79
CA PHE A 30 -6.89 -13.93 -27.02
C PHE A 30 -6.29 -12.60 -27.47
N PRO A 31 -6.98 -11.47 -27.25
CA PRO A 31 -6.45 -10.14 -27.57
C PRO A 31 -5.19 -9.82 -26.75
N THR A 32 -4.04 -9.96 -27.40
CA THR A 32 -2.70 -9.83 -26.80
C THR A 32 -2.40 -8.44 -26.26
N THR A 33 -3.08 -7.40 -26.75
CA THR A 33 -2.91 -6.01 -26.28
C THR A 33 -3.34 -5.84 -24.82
N LYS A 34 -4.47 -6.42 -24.41
CA LYS A 34 -4.96 -6.37 -23.03
C LYS A 34 -4.09 -7.23 -22.10
N LEU A 35 -3.65 -8.39 -22.58
CA LEU A 35 -2.77 -9.29 -21.82
C LEU A 35 -1.40 -8.64 -21.56
N SER A 36 -0.80 -8.02 -22.58
CA SER A 36 0.47 -7.30 -22.44
C SER A 36 0.35 -6.09 -21.50
N ALA A 37 -0.74 -5.32 -21.60
CA ALA A 37 -1.00 -4.22 -20.66
C ALA A 37 -1.12 -4.71 -19.21
N LEU A 38 -1.88 -5.79 -18.99
CA LEU A 38 -2.05 -6.38 -17.65
C LEU A 38 -0.73 -6.95 -17.11
N GLN A 39 0.07 -7.58 -17.95
CA GLN A 39 1.40 -8.08 -17.59
C GLN A 39 2.33 -6.95 -17.15
N LYS A 40 2.32 -5.81 -17.86
CA LYS A 40 3.07 -4.61 -17.45
C LYS A 40 2.61 -4.06 -16.11
N VAL A 41 1.30 -4.09 -15.83
CA VAL A 41 0.76 -3.70 -14.51
C VAL A 41 1.27 -4.65 -13.43
N PHE A 42 1.23 -5.97 -13.67
CA PHE A 42 1.74 -6.95 -12.72
C PHE A 42 3.25 -6.85 -12.45
N GLN A 43 4.02 -6.43 -13.45
CA GLN A 43 5.46 -6.21 -13.35
C GLN A 43 5.83 -4.79 -12.88
N SER A 44 4.84 -3.91 -12.68
CA SER A 44 5.12 -2.52 -12.32
C SER A 44 5.65 -2.38 -10.89
N ASP A 45 6.58 -1.45 -10.70
CA ASP A 45 7.09 -1.09 -9.36
C ASP A 45 5.96 -0.59 -8.45
N PHE A 46 4.94 0.05 -9.03
CA PHE A 46 3.76 0.49 -8.29
C PHE A 46 2.99 -0.68 -7.68
N LEU A 47 2.68 -1.73 -8.44
CA LEU A 47 1.98 -2.88 -7.89
C LEU A 47 2.84 -3.64 -6.87
N ASN A 48 4.15 -3.73 -7.10
CA ASN A 48 5.07 -4.30 -6.12
C ASN A 48 5.04 -3.52 -4.79
N ALA A 49 5.08 -2.19 -4.84
CA ALA A 49 4.93 -1.35 -3.65
C ALA A 49 3.55 -1.55 -2.97
N VAL A 50 2.46 -1.63 -3.75
CA VAL A 50 1.12 -1.90 -3.20
C VAL A 50 1.07 -3.23 -2.47
N ARG A 51 1.68 -4.27 -3.04
CA ARG A 51 1.81 -5.58 -2.41
C ARG A 51 2.58 -5.50 -1.09
N GLU A 52 3.73 -4.82 -1.07
CA GLU A 52 4.56 -4.71 0.13
C GLU A 52 3.81 -4.01 1.27
N VAL A 53 3.10 -2.91 0.97
CA VAL A 53 2.27 -2.21 1.95
C VAL A 53 1.11 -3.09 2.41
N TYR A 54 0.47 -3.84 1.51
CA TYR A 54 -0.60 -4.76 1.88
C TYR A 54 -0.13 -5.84 2.85
N GLU A 55 1.01 -6.49 2.56
CA GLU A 55 1.62 -7.50 3.42
C GLU A 55 2.00 -6.88 4.78
N HIS A 56 2.60 -5.69 4.78
CA HIS A 56 2.97 -4.99 6.00
C HIS A 56 1.75 -4.63 6.87
N VAL A 57 0.69 -4.07 6.28
CA VAL A 57 -0.54 -3.72 7.00
C VAL A 57 -1.23 -4.98 7.53
N TYR A 58 -1.21 -6.07 6.77
CA TYR A 58 -1.80 -7.35 7.20
C TYR A 58 -1.09 -7.95 8.41
N GLU A 59 0.24 -7.83 8.47
CA GLU A 59 1.07 -8.32 9.57
C GLU A 59 0.99 -7.42 10.82
N THR A 60 0.93 -6.11 10.63
CA THR A 60 1.06 -5.14 11.72
C THR A 60 -0.26 -4.67 12.33
N VAL A 61 -1.35 -4.70 11.57
CA VAL A 61 -2.67 -4.25 12.05
C VAL A 61 -3.45 -5.44 12.59
N ASP A 62 -3.60 -5.49 13.93
CA ASP A 62 -4.46 -6.47 14.58
C ASP A 62 -5.94 -6.11 14.34
N ILE A 63 -6.52 -6.73 13.31
CA ILE A 63 -7.92 -6.56 12.96
C ILE A 63 -8.73 -7.68 13.61
N GLN A 64 -9.49 -7.33 14.64
CA GLN A 64 -10.47 -8.22 15.25
C GLN A 64 -11.64 -8.45 14.28
N GLY A 65 -11.81 -9.69 13.80
CA GLY A 65 -12.87 -10.05 12.88
C GLY A 65 -12.62 -11.36 12.14
N SER A 66 -13.52 -11.70 11.20
CA SER A 66 -13.30 -12.82 10.29
C SER A 66 -12.18 -12.50 9.28
N GLN A 67 -11.65 -13.52 8.61
CA GLN A 67 -10.60 -13.38 7.61
C GLN A 67 -10.97 -12.39 6.48
N ASP A 68 -12.23 -12.39 6.04
CA ASP A 68 -12.73 -11.43 5.03
C ASP A 68 -12.73 -9.98 5.54
N VAL A 69 -13.11 -9.77 6.80
CA VAL A 69 -13.10 -8.43 7.41
C VAL A 69 -11.67 -7.93 7.55
N ARG A 70 -10.75 -8.80 7.97
CA ARG A 70 -9.31 -8.49 8.01
C ARG A 70 -8.76 -8.14 6.63
N ALA A 71 -9.07 -8.95 5.61
CA ALA A 71 -8.63 -8.70 4.24
C ALA A 71 -9.16 -7.37 3.70
N SER A 72 -10.44 -7.06 3.94
CA SER A 72 -11.07 -5.81 3.51
C SER A 72 -10.50 -4.58 4.23
N ALA A 73 -10.33 -4.65 5.55
CA ALA A 73 -9.74 -3.56 6.33
C ALA A 73 -8.27 -3.31 5.97
N THR A 74 -7.49 -4.38 5.74
CA THR A 74 -6.11 -4.29 5.24
C THR A 74 -6.06 -3.58 3.89
N ALA A 75 -6.94 -3.97 2.96
CA ALA A 75 -7.02 -3.33 1.64
C ALA A 75 -7.34 -1.83 1.76
N LYS A 76 -8.32 -1.47 2.61
CA LYS A 76 -8.70 -0.07 2.85
C LYS A 76 -7.56 0.74 3.46
N ALA A 77 -6.86 0.19 4.46
CA ALA A 77 -5.73 0.85 5.09
C ALA A 77 -4.55 1.02 4.12
N THR A 78 -4.29 0.03 3.26
CA THR A 78 -3.29 0.13 2.19
C THR A 78 -3.60 1.30 1.26
N VAL A 79 -4.83 1.41 0.76
CA VAL A 79 -5.25 2.53 -0.09
C VAL A 79 -5.12 3.87 0.64
N ALA A 80 -5.52 3.94 1.90
CA ALA A 80 -5.39 5.14 2.71
C ALA A 80 -3.92 5.56 2.92
N ALA A 81 -3.01 4.61 3.12
CA ALA A 81 -1.59 4.87 3.25
C ALA A 81 -0.99 5.49 1.98
N PHE A 82 -1.33 4.95 0.81
CA PHE A 82 -0.91 5.54 -0.47
C PHE A 82 -1.49 6.94 -0.68
N ALA A 83 -2.79 7.12 -0.45
CA ALA A 83 -3.43 8.44 -0.56
C ALA A 83 -2.82 9.47 0.40
N ALA A 84 -2.43 9.06 1.60
CA ALA A 84 -1.73 9.92 2.56
C ALA A 84 -0.29 10.26 2.11
N SER A 85 0.39 9.33 1.43
CA SER A 85 1.76 9.53 0.93
C SER A 85 1.83 10.52 -0.24
N GLU A 86 0.79 10.59 -1.09
CA GLU A 86 0.72 11.51 -2.23
C GLU A 86 0.45 12.97 -1.82
N GLY A 87 0.06 13.22 -0.56
CA GLY A 87 -0.27 14.55 -0.03
C GLY A 87 0.82 15.24 0.79
N HIS A 88 2.00 14.63 1.00
CA HIS A 88 3.01 15.12 1.96
C HIS A 88 4.34 15.58 1.34
N ALA A 89 4.30 16.22 0.17
CA ALA A 89 5.42 17.01 -0.36
C ALA A 89 5.57 18.39 0.36
N HIS A 90 5.36 18.45 1.68
CA HIS A 90 5.63 19.67 2.45
C HIS A 90 6.26 19.32 3.80
N PRO A 91 7.57 19.53 4.00
CA PRO A 91 8.10 19.66 5.34
C PRO A 91 7.43 20.91 5.93
N ARG A 92 6.60 20.70 6.95
CA ARG A 92 6.09 21.79 7.79
C ARG A 92 7.27 22.39 8.58
N VAL A 93 8.14 23.14 7.91
CA VAL A 93 8.96 24.16 8.57
C VAL A 93 7.99 25.29 8.89
N VAL A 94 7.26 25.11 9.99
CA VAL A 94 6.61 26.22 10.66
C VAL A 94 7.76 26.98 11.33
N GLU A 95 8.26 28.01 10.67
CA GLU A 95 9.01 29.03 11.39
C GLU A 95 8.03 29.65 12.39
N LEU A 96 8.16 29.24 13.65
CA LEU A 96 7.50 29.90 14.76
C LEU A 96 7.92 31.37 14.70
N PRO A 97 6.98 32.33 14.59
CA PRO A 97 7.35 33.72 14.81
C PRO A 97 7.92 33.80 16.24
N LYS A 98 9.21 34.11 16.35
CA LYS A 98 9.86 34.37 17.63
C LYS A 98 9.04 35.48 18.30
N THR A 99 8.32 35.13 19.36
CA THR A 99 7.70 36.15 20.19
C THR A 99 8.83 36.86 20.91
N GLU A 100 9.04 38.14 20.60
CA GLU A 100 9.89 39.03 21.39
C GLU A 100 9.29 39.10 22.79
N GLU A 101 9.83 38.30 23.70
CA GLU A 101 9.48 38.30 25.11
C GLU A 101 10.39 39.31 25.85
N GLU A 102 10.21 40.60 25.62
CA GLU A 102 10.78 41.70 26.40
C GLU A 102 9.79 42.88 26.22
N VAL A 103 9.04 43.45 27.17
CA VAL A 103 9.36 43.99 28.49
C VAL A 103 8.02 44.26 29.18
N GLN A 104 7.74 43.71 30.36
CA GLN A 104 7.03 44.45 31.43
C GLN A 104 7.20 43.74 32.78
N LYS A 105 8.40 43.85 33.35
CA LYS A 105 8.63 43.46 34.74
C LYS A 105 7.99 44.51 35.66
N ARG A 106 6.83 44.11 36.21
CA ARG A 106 6.33 44.42 37.56
C ARG A 106 6.52 45.85 38.06
N LYS A 107 5.42 46.61 38.03
CA LYS A 107 5.06 47.48 39.16
C LYS A 107 5.01 46.59 40.41
N ASN A 108 5.80 46.93 41.43
CA ASN A 108 5.52 46.75 42.84
C ASN A 108 6.39 47.77 43.59
#